data_AF-A0A1I1MCB0-F1
#
_entry.id   AF-A0A1I1MCB0-F1
#
_cell.length_a   1.000
_cell.length_b   1.000
_cell.length_c   1.000
_cell.angle_alpha   90.00
_cell.angle_beta   90.00
_cell.angle_gamma   90.00
#
_symmetry.space_group_name_H-M   'P 1'
#
loop_
_entity.id
_entity.type
_entity.pdbx_description
1 polymer ?
#
loop_
_entity_poly.entity_id
_entity_poly.type
_entity_poly.pdbx_seq_one_letter_code
_entity_poly.pdbx_strand_id
1 'polypeptide(L)' 'MTIEQHIEELRAEQRDATDRSERRQIEAELVLALAEREVMLAEAEGRYSSEPPF' A
#
# COMPACT_ATOMS: atom_id res chain seq x y z
N MET A 1 -1.23 -5.06 -12.08
CA MET A 1 -0.18 -4.71 -11.10
C MET A 1 -0.71 -5.08 -9.74
N THR A 2 0.08 -5.71 -8.87
CA THR A 2 -0.34 -5.96 -7.47
C THR A 2 -0.13 -4.71 -6.61
N ILE A 3 -0.84 -4.61 -5.47
CA ILE A 3 -0.65 -3.49 -4.54
C ILE A 3 0.79 -3.41 -4.02
N GLU A 4 1.45 -4.56 -3.80
CA GLU A 4 2.87 -4.61 -3.41
C GLU A 4 3.77 -4.05 -4.52
N GLN A 5 3.54 -4.43 -5.79
CA GLN A 5 4.33 -3.94 -6.92
C GLN A 5 4.18 -2.42 -7.06
N HIS A 6 2.96 -1.91 -6.93
CA HIS A 6 2.69 -0.49 -7.00
C HIS A 6 3.36 0.30 -5.87
N ILE A 7 3.34 -0.23 -4.63
CA ILE A 7 4.05 0.37 -3.48
C ILE A 7 5.56 0.43 -3.72
N GLU A 8 6.16 -0.62 -4.30
CA GLU A 8 7.59 -0.63 -4.60
C GLU A 8 7.96 0.35 -5.72
N GLU A 9 7.09 0.52 -6.73
CA GLU A 9 7.24 1.56 -7.76
C GLU A 9 7.22 2.97 -7.13
N LEU A 10 6.21 3.28 -6.31
CA LEU A 10 6.12 4.58 -5.62
C LEU A 10 7.32 4.85 -4.71
N ARG A 11 7.86 3.82 -4.04
CA ARG A 11 9.09 3.95 -3.23
C ARG A 11 10.31 4.25 -4.09
N ALA A 12 10.42 3.62 -5.27
CA ALA A 12 11.49 3.90 -6.21
C ALA A 12 11.39 5.33 -6.76
N GLU A 13 10.19 5.74 -7.19
CA GLU A 13 9.92 7.10 -7.67
C GLU A 13 10.20 8.15 -6.60
N GLN A 14 9.76 7.94 -5.36
CA GLN A 14 10.01 8.88 -4.27
C GLN A 14 11.51 9.07 -3.99
N ARG A 15 12.30 8.00 -4.13
CA ARG A 15 13.76 8.05 -3.95
C ARG A 15 14.43 8.86 -5.06
N ASP A 16 13.89 8.78 -6.28
CA ASP A 16 14.47 9.42 -7.46
C ASP A 16 13.90 10.84 -7.69
N ALA A 17 12.78 11.19 -7.04
CA ALA A 17 12.13 12.49 -7.13
C ALA A 17 13.03 13.62 -6.58
N THR A 18 13.36 14.58 -7.44
CA THR A 18 14.18 15.75 -7.11
C THR A 18 13.35 16.98 -6.78
N ASP A 19 12.12 17.06 -7.30
CA ASP A 19 11.19 18.14 -7.01
C ASP A 19 10.41 17.88 -5.71
N ARG A 20 10.23 18.94 -4.91
CA ARG A 20 9.53 18.85 -3.62
C ARG A 20 8.02 18.68 -3.77
N SER A 21 7.42 19.18 -4.84
CA SER A 21 5.99 19.00 -5.09
C SER A 21 5.73 17.57 -5.55
N GLU A 22 6.50 17.09 -6.52
CA GLU A 22 6.47 15.70 -7.00
C GLU A 22 6.65 14.71 -5.84
N ARG A 23 7.67 14.89 -5.00
CA ARG A 23 7.90 14.01 -3.84
C ARG A 23 6.72 13.96 -2.88
N ARG A 24 6.03 15.10 -2.64
CA ARG A 24 4.84 15.17 -1.78
C ARG A 24 3.63 14.48 -2.42
N GLN A 25 3.48 14.58 -3.73
CA GLN A 25 2.42 13.89 -4.46
C GLN A 25 2.61 12.37 -4.36
N ILE A 26 3.84 11.89 -4.63
CA ILE A 26 4.19 10.47 -4.52
C ILE A 26 4.02 9.98 -3.07
N GLU A 27 4.39 10.78 -2.07
CA GLU A 27 4.17 10.44 -0.66
C GLU A 27 2.67 10.28 -0.32
N ALA A 28 1.81 11.17 -0.82
CA ALA A 28 0.37 11.06 -0.62
C ALA A 28 -0.20 9.80 -1.27
N GLU A 29 0.26 9.47 -2.48
CA GLU A 29 -0.14 8.24 -3.18
C GLU A 29 0.33 6.99 -2.44
N LEU A 30 1.58 6.98 -1.96
CA LEU A 30 2.14 5.88 -1.17
C LEU A 30 1.36 5.65 0.13
N VAL A 31 0.91 6.71 0.81
CA VAL A 31 0.06 6.59 2.00
C VAL A 31 -1.27 5.91 1.68
N LEU A 32 -1.90 6.27 0.57
CA LEU A 32 -3.16 5.67 0.13
C LEU A 32 -2.97 4.18 -0.21
N ALA A 33 -1.93 3.85 -0.98
CA ALA A 33 -1.63 2.46 -1.37
C ALA A 33 -1.31 1.58 -0.15
N LEU A 34 -0.58 2.10 0.83
CA LEU A 34 -0.33 1.40 2.09
C LEU A 34 -1.62 1.17 2.89
N ALA A 35 -2.50 2.18 2.99
CA ALA A 35 -3.78 2.03 3.66
C ALA A 35 -4.68 0.98 2.99
N GLU A 36 -4.72 0.96 1.65
CA GLU A 36 -5.45 -0.05 0.88
C GLU A 36 -4.91 -1.46 1.15
N ARG A 37 -3.58 -1.63 1.15
CA ARG A 37 -2.94 -2.91 1.48
C ARG A 37 -3.32 -3.39 2.88
N GLU A 38 -3.32 -2.51 3.88
CA GLU A 38 -3.71 -2.87 5.25
C GLU A 38 -5.17 -3.30 5.33
N VAL A 39 -6.07 -2.64 4.58
CA VAL A 39 -7.47 -3.08 4.47
C VAL A 39 -7.55 -4.48 3.85
N MET A 40 -6.82 -4.73 2.75
CA MET A 40 -6.79 -6.06 2.12
C MET A 40 -6.28 -7.15 3.06
N LEU A 41 -5.27 -6.85 3.88
CA LEU A 41 -4.75 -7.77 4.89
C LEU A 41 -5.76 -8.02 6.01
N ALA A 42 -6.38 -6.97 6.54
CA ALA A 42 -7.40 -7.09 7.58
C ALA A 42 -8.63 -7.88 7.08
N GLU A 43 -9.05 -7.67 5.83
CA GLU A 43 -10.11 -8.48 5.22
C GLU A 43 -9.69 -9.94 5.04
N ALA A 44 -8.46 -10.21 4.63
CA ALA A 44 -7.95 -11.56 4.50
C ALA A 44 -7.93 -12.26 5.87
N GLU A 45 -7.36 -11.62 6.89
CA GLU A 45 -7.32 -12.13 8.27
C GLU A 45 -8.73 -12.35 8.85
N GLY A 46 -9.66 -11.42 8.63
CA GLY A 46 -11.07 -11.58 9.03
C GLY A 46 -11.77 -12.74 8.33
N ARG A 47 -11.43 -13.04 7.07
CA ARG A 47 -11.90 -14.26 6.37
C ARG A 47 -11.29 -15.52 7.01
N TYR A 48 -9.99 -15.53 7.33
CA TYR A 48 -9.35 -16.68 7.99
C TYR A 48 -9.84 -16.90 9.43
N SER A 49 -10.16 -15.83 10.17
CA SER A 49 -10.68 -15.91 11.54
C SER A 49 -12.17 -16.32 11.60
N SER A 50 -12.86 -16.46 10.47
CA SER A 50 -14.28 -16.83 10.42
C SER A 50 -14.53 -18.35 10.37
N GLU A 51 -13.48 -19.18 10.43
CA GLU A 51 -13.65 -20.62 10.60
C GLU A 51 -14.25 -20.93 11.99
N PRO A 52 -15.37 -21.66 12.07
CA PRO A 52 -15.91 -22.12 13.34
C PRO A 52 -14.86 -22.97 14.06
N PRO A 53 -14.68 -22.84 15.38
CA PRO A 53 -13.84 -23.77 16.12
C PRO A 53 -14.55 -25.12 16.09
N PHE A 54 -14.10 -26.02 15.22
CA PHE A 54 -14.42 -27.44 15.32
C PHE A 54 -13.52 -28.11 16.36
#